data_AF-A0A433RNK5-F1
#
_entry.id   AF-A0A433RNK5-F1
#
_cell.length_a   1.000
_cell.length_b   1.000
_cell.length_c   1.000
_cell.angle_alpha   90.00
_cell.angle_beta   90.00
_cell.angle_gamma   90.00
#
_symmetry.space_group_name_H-M   'P 1'
#
loop_
_entity.id
_entity.type
_entity.pdbx_description
1 polymer ?
#
loop_
_entity_poly.entity_id
_entity_poly.type
_entity_poly.pdbx_seq_one_letter_code
_entity_poly.pdbx_strand_id
1 'polypeptide(L)'
;MAIFALEKQEMGQLFDTLLHTGIHTYKKKHSKASLPARVEAEKKEKSTRQGAVFVVRQKADFTANGVKGYIVTSKETLLEDAHTLTHFTPNVYRTFGYTDDTRRYIHGFEERNLQQINTFVVDIDTKKYSVNELLLVCMDASIGLPTFIVASDRGYQLYFVLESPLFISNKENFR
;
A
#
# COMPACT_ATOMS: atom_id res chain seq x y z
N MET A 1 -7.35 -2.56 13.20
CA MET A 1 -7.28 -2.99 11.79
C MET A 1 -6.34 -4.18 11.78
N ALA A 2 -6.87 -5.38 11.58
CA ALA A 2 -6.09 -6.62 11.64
C ALA A 2 -5.85 -7.11 10.21
N ILE A 3 -4.83 -6.56 9.55
CA ILE A 3 -4.38 -7.08 8.24
C ILE A 3 -3.54 -8.36 8.42
N PHE A 4 -3.09 -8.70 9.63
CA PHE A 4 -1.89 -9.53 9.76
C PHE A 4 -2.11 -10.83 10.55
N ALA A 5 -2.89 -11.75 9.98
CA ALA A 5 -2.86 -13.18 10.36
C ALA A 5 -2.20 -14.07 9.29
N LEU A 6 -1.69 -13.47 8.21
CA LEU A 6 -1.01 -14.16 7.11
C LEU A 6 0.44 -14.51 7.49
N GLU A 7 0.91 -15.64 6.99
CA GLU A 7 2.32 -16.00 7.09
C GLU A 7 3.18 -15.02 6.27
N LYS A 8 4.48 -14.92 6.63
CA LYS A 8 5.40 -13.98 5.98
C LYS A 8 5.46 -14.15 4.46
N GLN A 9 5.39 -15.38 3.97
CA GLN A 9 5.42 -15.67 2.53
C GLN A 9 4.17 -15.13 1.81
N GLU A 10 2.99 -15.35 2.39
CA GLU A 10 1.72 -14.85 1.86
C GLU A 10 1.68 -13.32 1.86
N MET A 11 2.21 -12.69 2.92
CA MET A 11 2.35 -11.24 3.00
C MET A 11 3.28 -10.67 1.92
N GLY A 12 4.37 -11.40 1.61
CA GLY A 12 5.26 -11.05 0.51
C GLY A 12 4.52 -11.03 -0.83
N GLN A 13 3.77 -12.09 -1.13
CA GLN A 13 2.96 -12.19 -2.35
C GLN A 13 1.87 -11.12 -2.42
N LEU A 14 1.25 -10.79 -1.28
CA LEU A 14 0.27 -9.71 -1.18
C LEU A 14 0.90 -8.37 -1.57
N PHE A 15 2.06 -8.02 -1.02
CA PHE A 15 2.75 -6.77 -1.36
C PHE A 15 3.29 -6.76 -2.78
N ASP A 16 3.68 -7.90 -3.33
CA ASP A 16 4.05 -8.01 -4.74
C ASP A 16 2.86 -7.72 -5.66
N THR A 17 1.69 -8.30 -5.36
CA THR A 17 0.44 -8.08 -6.08
C THR A 17 0.00 -6.62 -5.97
N LEU A 18 0.04 -6.07 -4.76
CA LEU A 18 -0.49 -4.74 -4.47
C LEU A 18 0.40 -3.60 -4.98
N LEU A 19 1.72 -3.76 -4.87
CA LEU A 19 2.67 -2.67 -5.16
C LEU A 19 3.37 -2.84 -6.50
N HIS A 20 3.21 -3.98 -7.18
CA HIS A 20 3.85 -4.29 -8.46
C HIS A 20 5.34 -3.97 -8.42
N THR A 21 5.88 -3.20 -9.36
CA THR A 21 7.26 -2.67 -9.34
C THR A 21 7.29 -1.17 -9.01
N GLY A 22 6.31 -0.67 -8.24
CA GLY A 22 6.16 0.75 -7.91
C GLY A 22 7.06 1.23 -6.78
N ILE A 23 7.48 0.35 -5.87
CA ILE A 23 8.53 0.61 -4.87
C ILE A 23 9.59 -0.47 -4.96
N HIS A 24 10.78 -0.20 -4.42
CA HIS A 24 11.90 -1.14 -4.48
C HIS A 24 11.55 -2.48 -3.81
N THR A 25 12.08 -3.57 -4.33
CA THR A 25 11.96 -4.88 -3.66
C THR A 25 12.77 -4.88 -2.36
N TYR A 26 14.02 -4.41 -2.42
CA TYR A 26 14.96 -4.40 -1.29
C TYR A 26 15.34 -2.98 -0.85
N LYS A 27 15.79 -2.85 0.40
CA LYS A 27 16.33 -1.57 0.91
C LYS A 27 17.61 -1.20 0.17
N LYS A 28 17.79 0.08 -0.15
CA LYS A 28 19.06 0.58 -0.72
C LYS A 28 20.24 0.49 0.25
N LYS A 29 19.95 0.61 1.55
CA LYS A 29 20.94 0.57 2.64
C LYS A 29 20.50 -0.48 3.66
N HIS A 30 21.46 -1.21 4.22
CA HIS A 30 21.24 -2.21 5.27
C HIS A 30 20.18 -3.27 4.93
N SER A 31 20.05 -3.64 3.65
CA SER A 31 19.22 -4.78 3.24
C SER A 31 19.83 -6.09 3.75
N LYS A 32 18.98 -7.04 4.13
CA LYS A 32 19.36 -8.40 4.50
C LYS A 32 19.53 -9.31 3.27
N ALA A 33 19.12 -8.86 2.10
CA ALA A 33 19.25 -9.61 0.85
C ALA A 33 20.70 -9.67 0.35
N SER A 34 21.04 -10.76 -0.31
CA SER A 34 22.35 -10.93 -0.93
C SER A 34 22.57 -9.91 -2.05
N LEU A 35 23.82 -9.53 -2.30
CA LEU A 35 24.16 -8.60 -3.38
C LEU A 35 23.63 -9.07 -4.76
N PRO A 36 23.75 -10.36 -5.15
CA PRO A 36 23.18 -10.83 -6.42
C PRO A 36 21.66 -10.62 -6.51
N ALA A 37 20.90 -10.93 -5.47
CA ALA A 37 19.44 -10.76 -5.46
C ALA A 37 19.05 -9.28 -5.61
N ARG A 38 19.79 -8.38 -4.95
CA ARG A 38 19.58 -6.93 -5.06
C ARG A 38 19.83 -6.42 -6.47
N VAL A 39 20.93 -6.84 -7.09
CA VAL A 39 21.28 -6.46 -8.47
C VAL A 39 20.23 -6.97 -9.47
N GLU A 40 19.68 -8.17 -9.26
CA GLU A 40 18.62 -8.70 -10.12
C GLU A 40 17.32 -7.89 -9.99
N ALA A 41 16.91 -7.56 -8.75
CA ALA A 41 15.73 -6.73 -8.51
C ALA A 41 15.89 -5.34 -9.13
N GLU A 42 17.04 -4.68 -8.95
CA GLU A 42 17.33 -3.38 -9.55
C GLU A 42 17.27 -3.39 -11.08
N LYS A 43 17.67 -4.50 -11.73
CA LYS A 43 17.53 -4.66 -13.18
C LYS A 43 16.06 -4.70 -13.61
N LYS A 44 15.20 -5.41 -12.87
CA LYS A 44 13.75 -5.48 -13.15
C LYS A 44 13.08 -4.12 -12.94
N GLU A 45 13.52 -3.39 -11.91
CA GLU A 45 12.98 -2.08 -11.51
C GLU A 45 13.49 -0.91 -12.36
N LYS A 46 14.52 -1.11 -13.20
CA LYS A 46 15.18 -0.03 -13.96
C LYS A 46 14.23 0.72 -14.90
N SER A 47 13.19 0.05 -15.39
CA SER A 47 12.21 0.62 -16.33
C SER A 47 11.10 1.41 -15.65
N THR A 48 10.95 1.31 -14.33
CA THR A 48 9.87 1.95 -13.58
C THR A 48 10.43 2.92 -12.55
N ARG A 49 9.82 4.11 -12.44
CA ARG A 49 10.14 5.04 -11.37
C ARG A 49 9.74 4.39 -10.04
N GLN A 50 10.63 4.47 -9.06
CA GLN A 50 10.39 3.94 -7.73
C GLN A 50 9.87 5.06 -6.83
N GLY A 51 8.68 4.87 -6.28
CA GLY A 51 8.00 5.79 -5.39
C GLY A 51 8.07 5.36 -3.93
N ALA A 52 7.07 5.75 -3.16
CA ALA A 52 6.91 5.34 -1.78
C ALA A 52 5.45 5.12 -1.41
N VAL A 53 5.27 4.39 -0.31
CA VAL A 53 4.01 4.30 0.42
C VAL A 53 4.18 4.88 1.82
N PHE A 54 3.08 5.33 2.38
CA PHE A 54 2.99 5.84 3.74
C PHE A 54 2.45 4.77 4.67
N VAL A 55 3.00 4.69 5.89
CA VAL A 55 2.57 3.75 6.92
C VAL A 55 2.39 4.43 8.26
N VAL A 56 1.47 3.91 9.06
CA VAL A 56 1.13 4.42 10.40
C VAL A 56 1.03 3.25 11.37
N ARG A 57 1.63 3.39 12.56
CA ARG A 57 1.69 2.34 13.59
C ARG A 57 0.38 2.19 14.34
N GLN A 58 -0.32 3.27 14.65
CA GLN A 58 -1.56 3.23 15.43
C GLN A 58 -2.60 4.24 14.92
N LYS A 59 -3.89 3.94 15.08
CA LYS A 59 -4.97 4.85 14.66
C LYS A 59 -4.90 6.22 15.35
N ALA A 60 -4.39 6.29 16.59
CA ALA A 60 -4.23 7.54 17.34
C ALA A 60 -3.21 8.52 16.72
N ASP A 61 -2.38 8.06 15.78
CA ASP A 61 -1.39 8.88 15.11
C ASP A 61 -1.99 9.72 13.96
N PHE A 62 -3.25 9.50 13.61
CA PHE A 62 -4.04 10.43 12.80
C PHE A 62 -4.53 11.57 13.69
N THR A 63 -3.75 12.65 13.75
CA THR A 63 -4.05 13.79 14.63
C THR A 63 -4.59 14.98 13.85
N ALA A 64 -5.23 15.93 14.53
CA ALA A 64 -5.70 17.17 13.92
C ALA A 64 -4.58 18.01 13.28
N ASN A 65 -3.33 17.85 13.77
CA ASN A 65 -2.17 18.60 13.31
C ASN A 65 -1.36 17.87 12.23
N GLY A 66 -1.84 16.72 11.75
CA GLY A 66 -1.16 15.90 10.76
C GLY A 66 -1.06 14.42 11.15
N VAL A 67 -0.46 13.64 10.27
CA VAL A 67 -0.34 12.18 10.43
C VAL A 67 1.05 11.83 10.90
N LYS A 68 1.17 11.25 12.10
CA LYS A 68 2.44 10.69 12.58
C LYS A 68 2.66 9.34 11.91
N GLY A 69 3.80 9.15 11.29
CA GLY A 69 4.05 7.96 10.49
C GLY A 69 5.40 8.00 9.84
N TYR A 70 5.64 7.09 8.90
CA TYR A 70 6.88 7.09 8.14
C TYR A 70 6.67 6.62 6.71
N ILE A 71 7.66 6.93 5.89
CA ILE A 71 7.65 6.69 4.45
C ILE A 71 8.44 5.41 4.19
N VAL A 72 7.84 4.47 3.47
CA VAL A 72 8.43 3.20 3.09
C VAL A 72 8.69 3.19 1.59
N THR A 73 9.94 2.94 1.22
CA THR A 73 10.41 2.90 -0.17
C THR A 73 10.82 1.52 -0.64
N SER A 74 10.67 0.49 0.22
CA SER A 74 10.91 -0.90 -0.16
C SER A 74 9.95 -1.89 0.45
N LYS A 75 9.59 -2.93 -0.31
CA LYS A 75 8.76 -4.05 0.14
C LYS A 75 9.42 -4.81 1.30
N GLU A 76 10.75 -4.93 1.30
CA GLU A 76 11.50 -5.50 2.42
C GLU A 76 11.18 -4.80 3.75
N THR A 77 11.16 -3.46 3.77
CA THR A 77 10.80 -2.71 4.98
C THR A 77 9.34 -2.95 5.36
N LEU A 78 8.45 -2.92 4.38
CA LEU A 78 7.01 -3.12 4.62
C LEU A 78 6.73 -4.52 5.21
N LEU A 79 7.41 -5.54 4.70
CA LEU A 79 7.28 -6.92 5.17
C LEU A 79 7.85 -7.11 6.59
N GLU A 80 8.96 -6.45 6.92
CA GLU A 80 9.52 -6.49 8.27
C GLU A 80 8.62 -5.82 9.29
N ASP A 81 8.00 -4.71 8.91
CA ASP A 81 7.19 -3.90 9.82
C ASP A 81 5.70 -4.28 9.84
N ALA A 82 5.23 -5.10 8.89
CA ALA A 82 3.81 -5.39 8.64
C ALA A 82 2.99 -5.61 9.92
N HIS A 83 3.44 -6.51 10.80
CA HIS A 83 2.73 -6.85 12.03
C HIS A 83 2.62 -5.71 13.06
N THR A 84 3.41 -4.65 12.90
CA THR A 84 3.44 -3.47 13.79
C THR A 84 2.70 -2.27 13.24
N LEU A 85 2.19 -2.37 12.01
CA LEU A 85 1.46 -1.31 11.33
C LEU A 85 -0.04 -1.49 11.53
N THR A 86 -0.78 -0.38 11.58
CA THR A 86 -2.24 -0.42 11.55
C THR A 86 -2.83 0.16 10.28
N HIS A 87 -2.10 1.02 9.56
CA HIS A 87 -2.56 1.59 8.31
C HIS A 87 -1.39 1.72 7.34
N PHE A 88 -1.69 1.56 6.06
CA PHE A 88 -0.77 1.91 4.98
C PHE A 88 -1.57 2.42 3.78
N THR A 89 -0.88 3.13 2.90
CA THR A 89 -1.44 3.54 1.61
C THR A 89 -1.13 2.48 0.57
N PRO A 90 -2.13 1.94 -0.15
CA PRO A 90 -1.89 0.84 -1.07
C PRO A 90 -1.49 1.28 -2.48
N ASN A 91 -1.60 2.58 -2.76
CA ASN A 91 -1.13 3.20 -3.99
C ASN A 91 0.22 3.88 -3.75
N VAL A 92 0.99 4.02 -4.83
CA VAL A 92 2.39 4.50 -4.77
C VAL A 92 2.44 5.98 -5.12
N TYR A 93 3.23 6.74 -4.37
CA TYR A 93 3.38 8.18 -4.51
C TYR A 93 4.78 8.56 -5.01
N ARG A 94 4.86 9.60 -5.84
CA ARG A 94 6.10 10.11 -6.45
C ARG A 94 6.72 11.29 -5.70
N THR A 95 5.90 11.99 -4.91
CA THR A 95 6.28 13.13 -4.09
C THR A 95 5.79 12.85 -2.67
N PHE A 96 6.72 12.88 -1.73
CA PHE A 96 6.48 12.50 -0.35
C PHE A 96 7.56 13.13 0.52
N GLY A 97 7.24 13.41 1.78
CA GLY A 97 8.19 14.06 2.68
C GLY A 97 7.70 14.10 4.12
N TYR A 98 8.49 14.76 4.94
CA TYR A 98 8.17 15.03 6.33
C TYR A 98 8.01 16.54 6.51
N THR A 99 7.08 16.94 7.38
CA THR A 99 6.81 18.37 7.61
C THR A 99 7.90 19.04 8.45
N ASP A 100 8.76 18.26 9.10
CA ASP A 100 9.84 18.73 9.97
C ASP A 100 11.08 17.83 9.90
N ASP A 101 12.21 18.35 10.39
CA ASP A 101 13.49 17.65 10.45
C ASP A 101 13.50 16.48 11.44
N THR A 102 12.57 16.46 12.41
CA THR A 102 12.40 15.34 13.33
C THR A 102 11.75 14.13 12.65
N ARG A 103 11.27 14.31 11.41
CA ARG A 103 10.66 13.28 10.56
C ARG A 103 9.52 12.55 11.25
N ARG A 104 8.74 13.31 12.03
CA ARG A 104 7.65 12.74 12.83
C ARG A 104 6.33 12.70 12.06
N TYR A 105 6.05 13.73 11.27
CA TYR A 105 4.80 13.87 10.54
C TYR A 105 5.05 13.76 9.05
N ILE A 106 4.32 12.86 8.40
CA ILE A 106 4.39 12.61 6.97
C ILE A 106 3.44 13.53 6.21
N HIS A 107 3.80 13.89 4.98
CA HIS A 107 2.92 14.59 4.04
C HIS A 107 3.12 14.09 2.60
N GLY A 108 2.18 14.47 1.73
CA GLY A 108 2.23 14.17 0.30
C GLY A 108 1.37 12.99 -0.14
N PHE A 109 0.62 12.35 0.76
CA PHE A 109 -0.40 11.34 0.44
C PHE A 109 -1.68 11.95 -0.16
N GLU A 110 -1.53 12.75 -1.21
CA GLU A 110 -2.60 13.45 -1.93
C GLU A 110 -2.58 13.06 -3.40
N GLU A 111 -3.72 13.17 -4.09
CA GLU A 111 -3.92 12.64 -5.45
C GLU A 111 -2.91 13.17 -6.46
N ARG A 112 -2.57 14.47 -6.41
CA ARG A 112 -1.58 15.09 -7.31
C ARG A 112 -0.16 14.48 -7.21
N ASN A 113 0.11 13.79 -6.12
CA ASN A 113 1.38 13.12 -5.84
C ASN A 113 1.33 11.62 -6.12
N LEU A 114 0.19 11.07 -6.54
CA LEU A 114 0.11 9.68 -6.98
C LEU A 114 1.06 9.48 -8.17
N GLN A 115 1.83 8.40 -8.09
CA GLN A 115 2.64 7.90 -9.19
C GLN A 115 1.81 6.94 -10.03
N GLN A 116 1.09 6.05 -9.37
CA GLN A 116 0.30 5.00 -9.97
C GLN A 116 -0.84 4.61 -9.03
N ILE A 117 -1.97 4.27 -9.62
CA ILE A 117 -3.08 3.63 -8.94
C ILE A 117 -2.92 2.13 -9.19
N ASN A 118 -2.79 1.38 -8.11
CA ASN A 118 -2.67 -0.08 -8.13
C ASN A 118 -3.95 -0.73 -7.63
N THR A 119 -4.69 -0.06 -6.76
CA THR A 119 -5.90 -0.62 -6.17
C THR A 119 -6.94 0.45 -5.93
N PHE A 120 -8.19 0.01 -6.00
CA PHE A 120 -9.31 0.69 -5.38
C PHE A 120 -9.68 -0.03 -4.08
N VAL A 121 -10.11 0.72 -3.07
CA VAL A 121 -10.51 0.17 -1.77
C VAL A 121 -11.90 0.69 -1.43
N VAL A 122 -12.81 -0.24 -1.12
CA VAL A 122 -14.13 0.10 -0.58
C VAL A 122 -14.10 -0.16 0.92
N ASP A 123 -14.24 0.90 1.72
CA ASP A 123 -14.31 0.83 3.18
C ASP A 123 -15.78 0.72 3.62
N ILE A 124 -16.10 -0.34 4.36
CA ILE A 124 -17.44 -0.68 4.82
C ILE A 124 -17.45 -0.57 6.34
N ASP A 125 -17.97 0.52 6.87
CA ASP A 125 -18.04 0.82 8.31
C ASP A 125 -19.16 0.07 9.05
N THR A 126 -19.38 -1.21 8.74
CA THR A 126 -20.33 -2.05 9.48
C THR A 126 -20.00 -3.54 9.45
N LYS A 127 -20.37 -4.24 10.52
CA LYS A 127 -20.32 -5.71 10.65
C LYS A 127 -21.65 -6.42 10.42
N LYS A 128 -22.66 -5.67 9.97
CA LYS A 128 -24.01 -6.22 9.73
C LYS A 128 -24.01 -7.33 8.66
N TYR A 129 -23.11 -7.24 7.67
CA TYR A 129 -23.04 -8.16 6.55
C TYR A 129 -21.88 -9.14 6.71
N SER A 130 -22.12 -10.40 6.40
CA SER A 130 -21.11 -11.45 6.31
C SER A 130 -20.23 -11.25 5.08
N VAL A 131 -19.03 -11.86 5.10
CA VAL A 131 -18.12 -11.84 3.94
C VAL A 131 -18.78 -12.41 2.68
N ASN A 132 -19.61 -13.45 2.82
CA ASN A 132 -20.31 -14.05 1.68
C ASN A 132 -21.34 -13.09 1.06
N GLU A 133 -22.08 -12.35 1.88
CA GLU A 133 -23.01 -11.32 1.38
C GLU A 133 -22.27 -10.21 0.65
N LEU A 134 -21.11 -9.78 1.17
CA LEU A 134 -20.26 -8.78 0.51
C LEU A 134 -19.77 -9.26 -0.86
N LEU A 135 -19.34 -10.53 -0.96
CA LEU A 135 -18.91 -11.13 -2.22
C LEU A 135 -20.06 -11.22 -3.23
N LEU A 136 -21.25 -11.66 -2.78
CA LEU A 136 -22.43 -11.77 -3.64
C LEU A 136 -22.84 -10.41 -4.22
N VAL A 137 -22.86 -9.36 -3.40
CA VAL A 137 -23.18 -8.00 -3.87
C VAL A 137 -22.17 -7.50 -4.90
N CYS A 138 -20.87 -7.80 -4.73
CA CYS A 138 -19.86 -7.41 -5.71
C CYS A 138 -20.06 -8.10 -7.07
N MET A 139 -20.50 -9.37 -7.05
CA MET A 139 -20.87 -10.11 -8.26
C MET A 139 -22.11 -9.54 -8.91
N ASP A 140 -23.19 -9.33 -8.14
CA ASP A 140 -24.47 -8.83 -8.65
C ASP A 140 -24.35 -7.41 -9.23
N ALA A 141 -23.52 -6.56 -8.61
CA ALA A 141 -23.23 -5.21 -9.09
C ALA A 141 -22.24 -5.18 -10.27
N SER A 142 -21.75 -6.33 -10.74
CA SER A 142 -20.76 -6.44 -11.82
C SER A 142 -19.47 -5.64 -11.57
N ILE A 143 -19.10 -5.45 -10.30
CA ILE A 143 -17.85 -4.78 -9.89
C ILE A 143 -16.65 -5.75 -10.05
N GLY A 144 -16.93 -7.06 -9.98
CA GLY A 144 -15.93 -8.12 -9.92
C GLY A 144 -15.66 -8.57 -8.48
N LEU A 145 -14.93 -9.66 -8.29
CA LEU A 145 -14.58 -10.13 -6.95
C LEU A 145 -13.42 -9.29 -6.39
N PRO A 146 -13.45 -8.92 -5.09
CA PRO A 146 -12.31 -8.29 -4.45
C PRO A 146 -11.12 -9.25 -4.44
N THR A 147 -9.93 -8.72 -4.66
CA THR A 147 -8.66 -9.45 -4.59
C THR A 147 -8.42 -9.99 -3.18
N PHE A 148 -8.74 -9.19 -2.16
CA PHE A 148 -8.73 -9.61 -0.76
C PHE A 148 -9.66 -8.73 0.08
N ILE A 149 -10.09 -9.28 1.22
CA ILE A 149 -10.97 -8.62 2.18
C ILE A 149 -10.24 -8.55 3.52
N VAL A 150 -10.13 -7.34 4.06
CA VAL A 150 -9.57 -7.10 5.39
C VAL A 150 -10.71 -6.87 6.37
N ALA A 151 -10.80 -7.70 7.41
CA ALA A 151 -11.72 -7.47 8.51
C ALA A 151 -11.08 -6.52 9.55
N SER A 152 -11.83 -5.49 9.95
CA SER A 152 -11.52 -4.68 11.14
C SER A 152 -12.51 -4.99 12.26
N ASP A 153 -12.35 -4.38 13.44
CA ASP A 153 -13.30 -4.57 14.54
C ASP A 153 -14.68 -3.94 14.24
N ARG A 154 -14.72 -2.96 13.32
CA ARG A 154 -15.93 -2.16 13.03
C ARG A 154 -16.49 -2.38 11.64
N GLY A 155 -15.79 -3.11 10.78
CA GLY A 155 -16.13 -3.14 9.37
C GLY A 155 -15.24 -4.02 8.51
N TYR A 156 -15.24 -3.77 7.21
CA TYR A 156 -14.46 -4.49 6.21
C TYR A 156 -13.86 -3.52 5.21
N GLN A 157 -12.69 -3.87 4.68
CA GLN A 157 -12.11 -3.20 3.51
C GLN A 157 -11.99 -4.21 2.39
N LEU A 158 -12.58 -3.88 1.24
CA LEU A 158 -12.51 -4.70 0.03
C LEU A 158 -11.49 -4.07 -0.91
N TYR A 159 -10.44 -4.82 -1.23
CA TYR A 159 -9.37 -4.37 -2.12
C TYR A 159 -9.61 -4.95 -3.53
N PHE A 160 -9.59 -4.07 -4.52
CA PHE A 160 -9.67 -4.41 -5.94
C PHE A 160 -8.37 -3.98 -6.60
N VAL A 161 -7.40 -4.90 -6.64
CA VAL A 161 -6.08 -4.66 -7.21
C VAL A 161 -6.13 -4.81 -8.72
N LEU A 162 -5.58 -3.83 -9.43
CA LEU A 162 -5.45 -3.85 -10.88
C LEU A 162 -4.37 -4.83 -11.29
N GLU A 163 -4.64 -5.59 -12.35
CA GLU A 163 -3.65 -6.49 -12.97
C GLU A 163 -2.40 -5.73 -13.44
N SER A 164 -2.58 -4.49 -13.90
CA SER A 164 -1.51 -3.58 -14.28
C SER A 164 -1.72 -2.20 -13.63
N PRO A 165 -0.67 -1.57 -13.08
CA PRO A 165 -0.77 -0.22 -12.53
C PRO A 165 -1.26 0.81 -13.55
N LEU A 166 -2.16 1.68 -13.14
CA LEU A 166 -2.51 2.89 -13.89
C LEU A 166 -1.54 4.01 -13.53
N PHE A 167 -0.59 4.32 -14.41
CA PHE A 167 0.41 5.36 -14.17
C PHE A 167 -0.16 6.76 -14.38
N ILE A 168 0.02 7.64 -13.40
CA ILE A 168 -0.44 9.03 -13.45
C ILE A 168 0.63 9.91 -14.10
N SER A 169 0.32 10.47 -15.26
CA SER A 169 1.20 11.37 -15.98
C SER A 169 0.57 12.75 -16.15
N ASN A 170 1.42 13.78 -16.15
CA ASN A 170 0.97 15.14 -16.42
C ASN A 170 0.71 15.38 -17.92
N LYS A 171 1.05 14.42 -18.81
CA LYS A 171 0.86 14.59 -20.26
C LYS A 171 -0.60 14.79 -20.64
N GLU A 172 -1.52 14.22 -19.86
CA GLU A 172 -2.97 14.30 -20.08
C GLU A 172 -3.70 15.05 -18.96
N ASN A 173 -3.06 16.03 -18.29
CA ASN A 173 -3.66 16.78 -17.18
C ASN A 173 -4.21 15.89 -16.04
N PHE A 174 -3.52 14.80 -15.70
CA PHE A 174 -3.96 13.86 -14.65
C PHE A 174 -5.30 13.16 -14.95
N ARG A 175 -5.76 13.18 -16.21
CA ARG A 175 -6.89 12.37 -16.69
C ARG A 175 -6.44 10.96 -17.06
#